data_AF-A0A259HFU0-F1
#
_entry.id   AF-A0A259HFU0-F1
#
_cell.length_a   1.000
_cell.length_b   1.000
_cell.length_c   1.000
_cell.angle_alpha   90.00
_cell.angle_beta   90.00
_cell.angle_gamma   90.00
#
_symmetry.space_group_name_H-M   'P 1'
#
loop_
_entity.id
_entity.type
_entity.pdbx_description
1 polymer ?
#
loop_
_entity_poly.entity_id
_entity_poly.type
_entity_poly.pdbx_seq_one_letter_code
_entity_poly.pdbx_strand_id
1 'polypeptide(L)' 'FSLDNNKAYWIEASREDNIKWTNVSDLEGETGKIKTQYNVQSIPASFLINPEGIIIESFIGFGDEFLKALDKIIK' A
#
# COMPACT_ATOMS: atom_id res chain seq x y z
N PHE A 1 1.71 -1.46 -2.93
CA PHE A 1 2.38 -0.84 -4.09
C PHE A 1 3.58 -0.09 -3.57
N SER A 2 4.77 -0.27 -4.13
CA SER A 2 5.96 0.49 -3.70
C SER A 2 6.18 1.75 -4.56
N LEU A 3 6.50 2.86 -3.90
CA LEU A 3 6.97 4.11 -4.52
C LEU A 3 8.51 4.15 -4.66
N ASP A 4 9.18 3.00 -4.61
CA ASP A 4 10.59 2.90 -4.99
C ASP A 4 10.78 3.24 -6.47
N ASN A 5 11.88 3.91 -6.81
CA ASN A 5 12.31 4.13 -8.20
C ASN A 5 13.58 3.33 -8.56
N ASN A 6 14.12 2.56 -7.60
CA ASN A 6 15.27 1.69 -7.81
C ASN A 6 14.85 0.24 -7.60
N LYS A 7 14.83 -0.52 -8.71
CA LYS A 7 14.42 -1.92 -8.71
C LYS A 7 15.26 -2.81 -7.80
N ALA A 8 16.58 -2.59 -7.74
CA ALA A 8 17.47 -3.44 -6.95
C ALA A 8 17.22 -3.25 -5.44
N TYR A 9 17.06 -2.00 -5.00
CA TYR A 9 16.73 -1.71 -3.59
C TYR A 9 15.35 -2.20 -3.20
N TRP A 10 14.35 -2.01 -4.06
CA TRP A 10 13.01 -2.54 -3.82
C TRP A 10 12.99 -4.07 -3.67
N ILE A 11 13.71 -4.79 -4.54
CA ILE A 11 13.81 -6.26 -4.48
C ILE A 11 14.51 -6.70 -3.19
N GLU A 12 15.62 -6.04 -2.84
CA GLU A 12 16.38 -6.41 -1.65
C GLU A 12 15.59 -6.12 -0.37
N ALA A 13 14.99 -4.95 -0.24
CA ALA A 13 14.13 -4.61 0.89
C ALA A 13 12.94 -5.57 1.01
N SER A 14 12.30 -5.93 -0.11
CA SER A 14 11.20 -6.90 -0.11
C SER A 14 11.63 -8.28 0.40
N ARG A 15 12.88 -8.67 0.12
CA ARG A 15 13.48 -9.93 0.59
C ARG A 15 13.81 -9.87 2.08
N GLU A 16 14.40 -8.78 2.54
CA GLU A 16 14.75 -8.54 3.95
C GLU A 16 13.50 -8.48 4.83
N ASP A 17 12.44 -7.81 4.38
CA ASP A 17 11.16 -7.70 5.07
C ASP A 17 10.31 -8.98 4.96
N ASN A 18 10.78 -9.99 4.22
CA ASN A 18 10.08 -11.25 3.98
C ASN A 18 8.64 -11.04 3.47
N ILE A 19 8.46 -10.13 2.51
CA ILE A 19 7.14 -9.81 1.96
C ILE A 19 6.63 -10.99 1.12
N LYS A 20 5.54 -11.62 1.60
CA LYS A 20 4.96 -12.82 0.96
C LYS A 20 3.75 -12.53 0.07
N TRP A 21 3.14 -11.35 0.19
CA TRP A 21 2.01 -10.94 -0.64
C TRP A 21 2.48 -10.41 -2.00
N THR A 22 1.52 -10.22 -2.91
CA THR A 22 1.80 -9.59 -4.22
C THR A 22 2.33 -8.18 -4.01
N ASN A 23 3.62 -8.00 -4.25
CA ASN A 23 4.31 -6.71 -4.15
C ASN A 23 4.63 -6.21 -5.57
N VAL A 24 4.21 -5.00 -5.89
CA VAL A 24 4.34 -4.40 -7.22
C VAL A 24 4.78 -2.95 -7.11
N SER A 25 5.54 -2.50 -8.11
CA SER A 25 5.97 -1.12 -8.32
C SER A 25 6.08 -0.87 -9.82
N ASP A 26 5.73 0.33 -10.27
CA ASP A 26 5.99 0.81 -11.64
C ASP A 26 7.35 1.49 -11.78
N LEU A 27 8.10 1.65 -10.67
CA LEU A 27 9.37 2.34 -10.57
C LEU A 27 9.34 3.84 -10.93
N GLU A 28 8.14 4.45 -10.99
CA GLU A 28 7.98 5.89 -11.26
C GLU A 28 8.20 6.77 -10.02
N GLY A 29 8.35 6.14 -8.85
CA GLY A 29 8.64 6.82 -7.59
C GLY A 29 7.52 7.74 -7.11
N GLU A 30 7.90 8.78 -6.35
CA GLU A 30 7.00 9.83 -5.86
C GLU A 30 6.30 10.64 -6.96
N THR A 31 6.85 10.62 -8.18
CA THR A 31 6.31 11.31 -9.36
C THR A 31 5.33 10.44 -10.16
N GLY A 32 5.18 9.17 -9.79
CA GLY A 32 4.29 8.24 -10.48
C GLY A 32 2.82 8.60 -10.35
N LYS A 33 2.05 8.31 -11.40
CA LYS A 33 0.61 8.67 -11.43
C LYS A 33 -0.23 7.97 -10.37
N ILE A 34 0.20 6.79 -9.92
CA ILE A 34 -0.56 5.96 -8.96
C ILE A 34 -0.72 6.68 -7.62
N LYS A 35 0.32 7.37 -7.13
CA LYS A 35 0.28 8.16 -5.90
C LYS A 35 -0.85 9.19 -5.95
N THR A 36 -0.94 9.93 -7.05
CA THR A 36 -1.99 10.94 -7.26
C THR A 36 -3.36 10.32 -7.46
N GLN A 37 -3.47 9.24 -8.26
CA GLN A 37 -4.74 8.58 -8.53
C GLN A 37 -5.41 8.03 -7.27
N TYR A 38 -4.62 7.46 -6.34
CA TYR A 38 -5.10 6.98 -5.05
C TYR A 38 -5.04 8.04 -3.94
N ASN A 39 -4.70 9.28 -4.27
CA ASN A 39 -4.59 10.40 -3.33
C ASN A 39 -3.69 10.10 -2.11
N VAL A 40 -2.56 9.42 -2.32
CA VAL A 40 -1.60 9.08 -1.26
C VAL A 40 -0.82 10.33 -0.86
N GLN A 41 -1.11 10.86 0.32
CA GLN A 41 -0.48 12.08 0.86
C GLN A 41 0.80 11.78 1.67
N SER A 42 0.84 10.62 2.34
CA SER A 42 1.94 10.17 3.19
C SER A 42 2.08 8.65 3.12
N ILE A 43 3.28 8.13 3.40
CA ILE A 43 3.54 6.70 3.52
C ILE A 43 3.88 6.32 4.98
N PRO A 44 3.55 5.10 5.43
CA PRO A 44 2.74 4.11 4.70
C PRO A 44 1.27 4.53 4.59
N ALA A 45 0.62 4.12 3.50
CA ALA A 45 -0.81 4.27 3.28
C ALA A 45 -1.42 2.92 2.90
N SER A 46 -2.60 2.63 3.44
CA SER A 46 -3.34 1.40 3.15
C SER A 46 -4.78 1.73 2.76
N PHE A 47 -5.34 0.94 1.85
CA PHE A 47 -6.72 1.09 1.39
C PHE A 47 -7.43 -0.25 1.51
N LEU A 48 -8.67 -0.21 1.98
CA LEU A 48 -9.55 -1.37 1.91
C LEU A 48 -10.50 -1.19 0.73
N ILE A 49 -10.53 -2.19 -0.14
CA ILE A 49 -11.27 -2.15 -1.41
C ILE A 49 -12.22 -3.34 -1.43
N ASN A 50 -13.49 -3.10 -1.77
CA ASN A 50 -14.49 -4.16 -1.89
C ASN A 50 -14.36 -4.93 -3.23
N PRO A 51 -15.07 -6.05 -3.43
CA PRO A 51 -15.02 -6.83 -4.67
C PRO A 51 -15.40 -6.05 -5.94
N GLU A 52 -16.21 -4.99 -5.81
CA GLU A 52 -16.59 -4.09 -6.91
C GLU A 52 -15.50 -3.06 -7.27
N GLY A 53 -14.37 -3.04 -6.55
CA GLY A 53 -13.26 -2.12 -6.79
C GLY A 53 -13.43 -0.74 -6.14
N ILE A 54 -14.37 -0.60 -5.20
CA ILE A 54 -14.65 0.65 -4.48
C ILE A 54 -13.79 0.69 -3.20
N ILE A 55 -13.10 1.81 -2.98
CA ILE A 55 -12.41 2.08 -1.71
C ILE A 55 -13.47 2.33 -0.63
N ILE A 56 -13.47 1.50 0.41
CA ILE A 56 -14.40 1.62 1.54
C ILE A 56 -13.76 2.28 2.77
N GLU A 57 -12.42 2.25 2.88
CA GLU A 57 -11.69 2.87 3.99
C GLU A 57 -10.23 3.17 3.57
N SER A 58 -9.62 4.20 4.15
CA SER A 58 -8.21 4.58 3.91
C SER A 58 -7.48 4.86 5.23
N PHE A 59 -6.23 4.43 5.35
CA PHE A 59 -5.43 4.54 6.58
C PHE A 59 -4.05 5.12 6.29
N ILE A 60 -3.54 5.93 7.21
CA ILE A 60 -2.18 6.51 7.16
C ILE A 60 -1.40 6.08 8.40
N GLY A 61 -0.16 5.64 8.20
CA GLY A 61 0.70 5.15 9.28
C GLY A 61 0.42 3.69 9.67
N PHE A 62 1.00 3.28 10.78
CA PHE A 62 0.99 1.89 11.28
C PHE A 62 0.03 1.67 12.48
N GLY A 63 -0.95 2.54 12.67
CA GLY A 63 -1.81 2.49 13.86
C GLY A 63 -2.79 1.30 13.90
N ASP A 64 -3.20 0.93 15.10
CA ASP A 64 -4.18 -0.15 15.36
C ASP A 64 -5.56 0.09 14.74
N GLU A 65 -5.83 1.31 14.28
CA GLU A 65 -7.08 1.68 13.60
C GLU A 65 -7.35 0.81 12.37
N PHE A 66 -6.30 0.46 11.63
CA PHE A 66 -6.38 -0.46 10.50
C PHE A 66 -6.91 -1.83 10.91
N LEU A 67 -6.30 -2.45 11.94
CA LEU A 67 -6.68 -3.77 12.43
C LEU A 67 -8.12 -3.76 12.98
N LYS A 68 -8.48 -2.72 13.73
CA LYS A 68 -9.84 -2.55 14.27
C LYS A 68 -10.90 -2.39 13.17
N ALA A 69 -10.56 -1.76 12.05
CA ALA A 69 -11.46 -1.64 10.91
C ALA A 69 -11.62 -2.98 10.19
N LEU A 70 -10.53 -3.72 10.01
CA LEU A 70 -10.56 -5.07 9.43
C LEU A 70 -11.46 -6.02 10.22
N ASP A 71 -11.34 -6.05 11.56
CA ASP A 71 -12.15 -6.93 12.43
C ASP A 71 -13.67 -6.70 12.30
N LYS A 72 -14.08 -5.50 11.91
CA LYS A 72 -15.51 -5.18 11.72
C LYS A 72 -16.06 -5.65 10.36
N ILE A 73 -15.17 -5.78 9.38
CA ILE A 73 -15.52 -6.03 7.97
C ILE A 73 -15.36 -7.51 7.63
N ILE A 74 -14.32 -8.13 8.17
CA ILE A 74 -14.05 -9.57 8.03
C ILE A 74 -14.77 -10.26 9.20
N LYS A 75 -15.99 -10.77 8.95
CA LYS A 75 -16.68 -11.71 9.85
C LYS A 75 -16.53 -13.13 9.35
#